data_AF-A0AAV1F215-F1
#
_entry.id   AF-A0AAV1F215-F1
#
_cell.length_a   1.000
_cell.length_b   1.000
_cell.length_c   1.000
_cell.angle_alpha   90.00
_cell.angle_beta   90.00
_cell.angle_gamma   90.00
#
_symmetry.space_group_name_H-M   'P 1'
#
loop_
_entity.id
_entity.type
_entity.pdbx_description
1 polymer ?
#
loop_
_entity_poly.entity_id
_entity_poly.type
_entity_poly.pdbx_seq_one_letter_code
_entity_poly.pdbx_strand_id
1 'polypeptide(L)'
;MSSGSNHGCSLSMVFVLSLSLILLLHHGYSEASVYHIKGICSYKDKYYKAGESFRRGCDKCFCHDFGAYCFTPMKPTSWPRKCRRVRAECGYTVVYKEDPQKQCQAYSWIG
;
A
#
# COMPACT_ATOMS: atom_id res chain seq x y z
N MET A 1 -47.53 43.33 32.40
CA MET A 1 -46.21 43.68 31.84
C MET A 1 -45.30 42.49 31.98
N SER A 2 -44.95 41.90 30.84
CA SER A 2 -44.02 40.78 30.69
C SER A 2 -42.60 41.22 31.01
N SER A 3 -41.81 40.34 31.62
CA SER A 3 -40.51 39.94 31.04
C SER A 3 -39.93 38.81 31.86
N GLY A 4 -40.09 37.61 31.32
CA GLY A 4 -39.48 36.38 31.79
C GLY A 4 -37.98 36.37 31.49
N SER A 5 -37.29 35.66 32.38
CA SER A 5 -35.85 35.44 32.40
C SER A 5 -35.35 34.76 31.11
N ASN A 6 -34.48 35.43 30.35
CA ASN A 6 -33.96 34.98 29.05
C ASN A 6 -32.46 34.63 29.06
N HIS A 7 -31.88 34.30 30.22
CA HIS A 7 -30.44 33.96 30.29
C HIS A 7 -30.13 32.44 30.25
N GLY A 8 -31.12 31.56 30.50
CA GLY A 8 -30.92 30.11 30.52
C GLY A 8 -30.91 29.43 29.14
N CYS A 9 -31.65 29.97 28.16
CA CYS A 9 -31.73 29.40 26.80
C CYS A 9 -30.49 29.73 25.95
N SER A 10 -29.86 30.88 26.17
CA SER A 10 -28.72 31.35 25.38
C SER A 10 -27.45 30.53 25.65
N LEU A 11 -27.16 30.23 26.91
CA LEU A 11 -26.01 29.39 27.28
C LEU A 11 -26.16 27.96 26.73
N SER A 12 -27.34 27.35 26.89
CA SER A 12 -27.62 25.99 26.41
C SER A 12 -27.47 25.87 24.89
N MET A 13 -27.90 26.87 24.13
CA MET A 13 -27.73 26.87 22.67
C MET A 13 -26.26 27.00 22.26
N VAL A 14 -25.47 27.82 22.95
CA VAL A 14 -24.03 27.94 22.69
C VAL A 14 -23.30 26.62 22.98
N PHE A 15 -23.66 25.92 24.05
CA PHE A 15 -23.12 24.59 24.37
C PHE A 15 -23.50 23.54 23.33
N VAL A 16 -24.74 23.53 22.85
CA VAL A 16 -25.18 22.58 21.81
C VAL A 16 -24.48 22.86 20.48
N LEU A 17 -24.34 24.14 20.10
CA LEU A 17 -23.63 24.54 18.89
C LEU A 17 -22.14 24.23 18.96
N SER A 18 -21.50 24.44 20.12
CA SER A 18 -20.08 24.12 20.31
C SER A 18 -19.84 22.61 20.29
N LEU A 19 -20.69 21.81 20.93
CA LEU A 19 -20.59 20.36 20.91
C LEU A 19 -20.80 19.81 19.49
N SER A 20 -21.76 20.36 18.75
CA SER A 20 -22.02 19.99 17.35
C SER A 20 -20.84 20.36 16.45
N LEU A 21 -20.23 21.53 16.64
CA LEU A 21 -19.04 21.94 15.91
C LEU A 21 -17.83 21.04 16.23
N ILE A 22 -17.63 20.68 17.50
CA ILE A 22 -16.58 19.74 17.92
C ILE A 22 -16.80 18.37 17.29
N LEU A 23 -18.05 17.87 17.26
CA LEU A 23 -18.40 16.61 16.61
C LEU A 23 -18.14 16.65 15.10
N LEU A 24 -18.47 17.77 14.42
CA LEU A 24 -18.18 17.96 13.00
C LEU A 24 -16.68 18.04 12.72
N LEU A 25 -15.91 18.68 13.60
CA LEU A 25 -14.45 18.74 13.51
C LEU A 25 -13.80 17.37 13.73
N HIS A 26 -14.33 16.56 14.65
CA HIS A 26 -13.85 15.20 14.89
C HIS A 26 -14.24 14.21 13.77
N HIS A 27 -15.43 14.34 13.16
CA HIS A 27 -15.86 13.47 12.05
C HIS A 27 -15.22 13.83 10.70
N GLY A 28 -14.71 15.06 10.54
CA GLY A 28 -13.92 15.46 9.38
C GLY A 28 -12.46 14.97 9.41
N TYR A 29 -11.97 14.54 10.57
CA TYR A 29 -10.63 13.97 10.73
C TYR A 29 -10.65 12.47 10.45
N SER A 30 -10.78 12.10 9.18
CA SER A 30 -10.49 10.73 8.76
C SER A 30 -8.98 10.51 8.83
N GLU A 31 -8.54 9.63 9.74
CA GLU A 31 -7.15 9.17 9.87
C GLU A 31 -6.55 8.75 8.52
N ALA A 32 -7.37 8.31 7.56
CA ALA A 32 -6.94 7.93 6.22
C ALA A 32 -6.25 9.06 5.43
N SER A 33 -6.59 10.33 5.68
CA SER A 33 -6.03 11.48 4.96
C SER A 33 -4.59 11.82 5.38
N VAL A 34 -4.19 11.48 6.61
CA VAL A 34 -2.85 11.78 7.14
C VAL A 34 -1.81 10.77 6.64
N TYR A 35 -2.22 9.53 6.33
CA TYR A 35 -1.31 8.51 5.81
C TYR A 35 -0.88 8.73 4.36
N HIS A 36 -1.57 9.58 3.60
CA HIS A 36 -1.23 9.83 2.20
C HIS A 36 0.00 10.74 1.98
N ILE A 37 0.55 11.37 3.03
CA ILE A 37 1.57 12.44 2.87
C ILE A 37 2.89 12.13 3.62
N LYS A 38 2.97 11.06 4.42
CA LYS A 38 4.11 10.89 5.36
C LYS A 38 5.31 10.09 4.86
N GLY A 39 5.35 9.60 3.62
CA GLY A 39 6.46 8.76 3.14
C GLY A 39 6.73 7.54 4.02
N ILE A 40 5.70 7.07 4.72
CA ILE A 40 5.72 5.86 5.54
C ILE A 40 4.77 4.86 4.90
N CYS A 41 5.31 3.72 4.51
CA CYS A 41 4.54 2.59 4.01
C CYS A 41 4.28 1.59 5.12
N SER A 42 3.04 1.09 5.24
CA SER A 42 2.69 0.02 6.18
C SER A 42 2.54 -1.31 5.46
N TYR A 43 3.16 -2.38 5.98
CA TYR A 43 2.97 -3.75 5.52
C TYR A 43 3.19 -4.76 6.65
N LYS A 44 2.21 -5.63 6.91
CA LYS A 44 2.23 -6.67 7.96
C LYS A 44 2.70 -6.11 9.31
N ASP A 45 2.01 -5.06 9.76
CA ASP A 45 2.26 -4.40 11.05
C ASP A 45 3.67 -3.77 11.20
N LYS A 46 4.41 -3.67 10.09
CA LYS A 46 5.70 -2.97 10.03
C LYS A 46 5.57 -1.71 9.20
N TYR A 47 6.30 -0.69 9.64
CA TYR A 47 6.41 0.59 8.95
C TYR A 47 7.76 0.69 8.24
N TYR A 48 7.73 1.19 7.02
CA TYR A 48 8.89 1.41 6.17
C TYR A 48 8.95 2.88 5.78
N LYS A 49 10.12 3.50 5.87
CA LYS A 49 10.36 4.87 5.43
C LYS A 49 10.65 4.91 3.93
N ALA A 50 10.46 6.07 3.32
CA ALA A 50 10.89 6.32 1.95
C ALA A 50 12.37 5.93 1.77
N GLY A 51 12.67 5.20 0.69
CA GLY A 51 13.99 4.61 0.44
C GLY A 51 14.16 3.17 0.91
N GLU A 52 13.32 2.70 1.84
CA GLU A 52 13.38 1.31 2.30
C GLU A 52 12.67 0.36 1.35
N SER A 53 13.09 -0.91 1.40
CA SER A 53 12.47 -1.98 0.61
C SER A 53 12.03 -3.13 1.48
N PHE A 54 10.99 -3.82 1.02
CA PHE A 54 10.45 -4.99 1.71
C PHE A 54 9.94 -6.03 0.70
N ARG A 55 9.84 -7.28 1.15
CA ARG A 55 9.27 -8.36 0.36
C ARG A 55 7.80 -8.58 0.71
N ARG A 56 6.95 -8.55 -0.32
CA ARG A 56 5.54 -8.96 -0.24
C ARG A 56 5.40 -10.27 -1.02
N GLY A 57 5.64 -11.39 -0.34
CA GLY A 57 5.79 -12.67 -1.03
C GLY A 57 7.03 -12.63 -1.94
N CYS A 58 6.83 -12.84 -3.25
CA CYS A 58 7.91 -12.74 -4.23
C CYS A 58 8.10 -11.35 -4.83
N ASP A 59 7.19 -10.43 -4.55
CA ASP A 59 7.27 -9.07 -5.05
C ASP A 59 8.28 -8.29 -4.21
N LYS A 60 9.15 -7.53 -4.89
CA LYS A 60 10.06 -6.59 -4.25
C LYS A 60 9.39 -5.22 -4.23
N CYS A 61 9.04 -4.74 -3.04
CA CYS A 61 8.42 -3.44 -2.85
C CYS A 61 9.44 -2.40 -2.41
N PHE A 62 9.30 -1.18 -2.94
CA PHE A 62 10.06 0.00 -2.57
C PHE A 62 9.10 1.04 -2.00
N CYS A 63 9.42 1.56 -0.81
CA CYS A 63 8.64 2.61 -0.20
C CYS A 63 9.10 3.98 -0.74
N HIS A 64 8.15 4.75 -1.27
CA HIS A 64 8.34 6.11 -1.73
C HIS A 64 7.51 7.07 -0.87
N ASP A 65 7.75 8.37 -1.01
CA ASP A 65 7.02 9.44 -0.31
C ASP A 65 5.49 9.36 -0.43
N PHE A 66 5.01 8.80 -1.56
CA PHE A 66 3.59 8.72 -1.89
C PHE A 66 3.01 7.29 -1.74
N GLY A 67 3.78 6.35 -1.20
CA GLY A 67 3.37 4.96 -0.99
C GLY A 67 4.35 3.94 -1.55
N ALA A 68 3.97 2.65 -1.47
CA ALA A 68 4.83 1.56 -1.91
C ALA A 68 4.57 1.15 -3.36
N TYR A 69 5.64 0.98 -4.15
CA TYR A 69 5.59 0.39 -5.49
C TYR A 69 6.25 -0.98 -5.48
N CYS A 70 5.60 -2.00 -6.06
CA CYS A 70 6.07 -3.39 -6.01
C CYS A 70 6.34 -3.94 -7.40
N PHE A 71 7.46 -4.65 -7.53
CA PHE A 71 7.87 -5.34 -8.75
C PHE A 71 7.67 -6.84 -8.59
N THR A 72 6.85 -7.41 -9.45
CA THR A 72 6.69 -8.86 -9.58
C THR A 72 7.83 -9.43 -10.42
N PRO A 73 8.49 -10.54 -10.01
CA PRO A 73 9.49 -11.19 -10.84
C PRO A 73 8.93 -11.66 -12.18
N MET A 74 9.65 -11.33 -13.25
CA MET A 74 9.21 -11.66 -14.60
C MET A 74 9.12 -13.17 -14.83
N LYS A 75 8.18 -13.56 -15.68
CA LYS A 75 7.96 -14.95 -16.10
C LYS A 75 8.33 -15.10 -17.58
N PRO A 76 9.17 -16.09 -17.94
CA PRO A 76 9.46 -16.34 -19.34
C PRO A 76 8.21 -16.92 -20.00
N THR A 77 7.93 -16.48 -21.23
CA THR A 77 6.74 -16.88 -22.01
C THR A 77 7.10 -17.70 -23.24
N SER A 78 8.32 -17.58 -23.77
CA SER A 78 8.79 -18.40 -24.89
C SER A 78 10.30 -18.72 -24.80
N TRP A 79 10.69 -19.86 -25.36
CA TRP A 79 12.06 -20.40 -25.34
C TRP A 79 12.24 -21.50 -26.40
N PRO A 80 13.49 -21.93 -26.71
CA PRO A 80 13.72 -23.01 -27.67
C PRO A 80 13.03 -24.32 -27.27
N ARG A 81 12.52 -25.11 -28.24
CA ARG A 81 11.79 -26.36 -27.97
C ARG A 81 12.56 -27.40 -27.12
N LYS A 82 13.89 -27.41 -27.22
CA LYS A 82 14.79 -28.28 -26.44
C LYS A 82 14.95 -27.87 -24.97
N CYS A 83 14.36 -26.75 -24.58
CA CYS A 83 14.44 -26.20 -23.24
C CYS A 83 13.10 -26.29 -22.50
N ARG A 84 13.15 -26.15 -21.18
CA ARG A 84 11.98 -26.08 -20.30
C ARG A 84 12.19 -25.04 -19.22
N ARG A 85 11.09 -24.47 -18.74
CA ARG A 85 11.09 -23.57 -17.58
C ARG A 85 11.11 -24.36 -16.27
N VAL A 86 11.95 -23.95 -15.34
CA VAL A 86 12.05 -24.48 -13.97
C VAL A 86 11.90 -23.31 -13.00
N ARG A 87 11.21 -23.53 -11.88
CA ARG A 87 11.04 -22.51 -10.84
C ARG A 87 12.35 -22.37 -10.05
N ALA A 88 12.80 -21.13 -9.85
CA ALA A 88 13.99 -20.82 -9.06
C ALA A 88 13.60 -19.77 -8.02
N GLU A 89 13.32 -20.20 -6.78
CA GLU A 89 12.84 -19.35 -5.69
C GLU A 89 11.62 -18.50 -6.08
N CYS A 90 11.82 -17.19 -6.23
CA CYS A 90 10.83 -16.20 -6.63
C CYS A 90 10.79 -15.90 -8.13
N GLY A 91 11.59 -16.60 -8.94
CA GLY A 91 11.61 -16.45 -10.38
C GLY A 91 11.58 -17.78 -11.12
N TYR A 92 12.02 -17.73 -12.36
CA TYR A 92 12.13 -18.88 -13.24
C TYR A 92 13.42 -18.83 -14.01
N THR A 93 14.00 -20.01 -14.22
CA THR A 93 15.13 -20.22 -15.13
C THR A 93 14.65 -21.10 -16.26
N VAL A 94 15.16 -20.87 -17.46
CA VAL A 94 14.95 -21.80 -18.57
C VAL A 94 16.22 -22.62 -18.71
N VAL A 95 16.08 -23.94 -18.74
CA VAL A 95 17.20 -24.90 -18.78
C VAL A 95 16.99 -25.90 -19.91
N TYR A 96 18.05 -26.58 -20.32
CA TYR A 96 17.93 -27.68 -21.28
C TYR A 96 17.12 -28.83 -20.67
N LYS A 97 16.31 -29.50 -21.50
CA LYS A 97 15.54 -30.67 -21.07
C LYS A 97 16.46 -31.84 -20.71
N GLU A 98 17.50 -32.05 -21.51
CA GLU A 98 18.47 -33.14 -21.38
C GLU A 98 19.44 -32.93 -20.21
N ASP A 99 19.84 -31.68 -19.97
CA ASP A 99 20.79 -31.32 -18.92
C ASP A 99 20.31 -30.07 -18.17
N PRO A 100 19.58 -30.22 -17.05
CA PRO A 100 19.04 -29.11 -16.28
C PRO A 100 20.10 -28.20 -15.63
N GLN A 101 21.38 -28.60 -15.58
CA GLN A 101 22.46 -27.73 -15.08
C GLN A 101 22.83 -26.65 -16.11
N LYS A 102 22.50 -26.86 -17.39
CA LYS A 102 22.74 -25.89 -18.45
C LYS A 102 21.52 -25.00 -18.65
N GLN A 103 21.75 -23.69 -18.66
CA GLN A 103 20.70 -22.69 -18.88
C GLN A 103 20.50 -22.40 -20.37
N CYS A 104 19.26 -22.09 -20.74
CA CYS A 104 18.86 -21.57 -22.04
C CYS A 104 18.40 -20.12 -21.91
N GLN A 105 18.58 -19.34 -22.98
CA GLN A 105 17.98 -18.02 -23.07
C GLN A 105 16.51 -18.13 -23.51
N ALA A 106 15.61 -17.50 -22.76
CA ALA A 106 14.23 -17.28 -23.19
C ALA A 106 14.16 -16.10 -24.17
N TYR A 107 13.24 -16.16 -25.14
CA TYR A 107 13.09 -15.10 -26.13
C TYR A 107 12.21 -13.96 -25.63
N SER A 108 11.27 -14.24 -24.72
CA SER A 108 10.31 -13.26 -24.22
C SER A 108 9.98 -13.47 -22.75
N TRP A 109 9.70 -12.37 -22.06
CA TRP A 109 9.39 -12.30 -20.63
C TRP A 109 8.21 -11.35 -20.41
N ILE A 110 7.38 -11.66 -19.41
CA ILE A 110 6.27 -10.79 -18.98
C ILE A 110 6.41 -10.50 -17.49
N GLY A 111 6.24 -9.24 -17.11
CA GLY A 111 6.22 -8.75 -15.72
C GLY A 111 4.81 -8.46 -15.24
#